data_AF-A0A530LNF0-F1
#
_entry.id   AF-A0A530LNF0-F1
#
_cell.length_a   1.000
_cell.length_b   1.000
_cell.length_c   1.000
_cell.angle_alpha   90.00
_cell.angle_beta   90.00
_cell.angle_gamma   90.00
#
_symmetry.space_group_name_H-M   'P 1'
#
loop_
_entity.id
_entity.type
_entity.pdbx_description
1 polymer ?
#
loop_
_entity_poly.entity_id
_entity_poly.type
_entity_poly.pdbx_seq_one_letter_code
_entity_poly.pdbx_strand_id
1 'polypeptide(L)'
;MPIKLQEIALALLLLVAGAGVGHAETAQRPPPTGGALSLLPPPQTSDHSIVIAGQTLDYEAKAGTLSLPSGKGDITAEIFYVAYALHPVKDMGPDPRRPITFVFNGGPGAASAYLHLGALGPRVLATAA
;
A
#
# COMPACT_ATOMS: atom_id res chain seq x y z
N MET A 1 7.88 -50.37 -10.80
CA MET A 1 9.06 -49.59 -11.21
C MET A 1 9.61 -48.87 -9.98
N PRO A 2 10.86 -49.11 -9.54
CA PRO A 2 11.41 -48.39 -8.40
C PRO A 2 11.76 -46.96 -8.82
N ILE A 3 11.14 -45.97 -8.19
CA ILE A 3 11.44 -44.55 -8.39
C ILE A 3 12.90 -44.32 -8.01
N LYS A 4 13.70 -43.78 -8.94
CA LYS A 4 15.13 -43.53 -8.68
C LYS A 4 15.27 -42.28 -7.81
N LEU A 5 16.19 -42.31 -6.84
CA LEU A 5 16.46 -41.19 -5.91
C LEU A 5 16.67 -39.83 -6.62
N GLN A 6 17.13 -39.87 -7.87
CA GLN A 6 17.35 -38.73 -8.75
C GLN A 6 16.03 -38.02 -9.12
N GLU A 7 14.95 -38.77 -9.30
CA GLU A 7 13.61 -38.24 -9.61
C GLU A 7 13.01 -37.55 -8.39
N ILE A 8 13.30 -38.05 -7.18
CA ILE A 8 12.89 -37.42 -5.91
C ILE A 8 13.63 -36.09 -5.72
N ALA A 9 14.94 -36.06 -6.00
CA ALA A 9 15.74 -34.84 -5.90
C ALA A 9 15.27 -33.77 -6.90
N LEU A 10 14.94 -34.16 -8.14
CA LEU A 10 14.42 -33.24 -9.15
C LEU A 10 13.02 -32.72 -8.81
N ALA A 11 12.15 -33.57 -8.26
CA ALA A 11 10.83 -33.17 -7.78
C ALA A 11 10.92 -32.18 -6.60
N LEU A 12 11.86 -32.39 -5.67
CA LEU A 12 12.12 -31.47 -4.57
C LEU A 12 12.67 -30.13 -5.05
N LEU A 13 13.58 -30.13 -6.05
CA LEU A 13 14.11 -28.90 -6.63
C LEU A 13 13.03 -28.06 -7.32
N LEU A 14 12.11 -28.72 -8.03
CA LEU A 14 10.96 -28.07 -8.69
C LEU A 14 9.95 -27.52 -7.67
N LEU A 15 9.77 -28.17 -6.51
CA LEU A 15 8.93 -27.64 -5.44
C LEU A 15 9.48 -26.35 -4.83
N VAL A 16 10.81 -26.24 -4.69
CA VAL A 16 11.46 -25.03 -4.15
C VAL A 16 11.41 -23.87 -5.14
N ALA A 17 11.50 -24.14 -6.45
CA ALA A 17 11.40 -23.11 -7.49
C ALA A 17 9.97 -22.59 -7.72
N GLY A 18 8.94 -23.35 -7.32
CA GLY A 18 7.53 -22.97 -7.46
C GLY A 18 6.98 -22.08 -6.34
N ALA A 19 7.73 -21.88 -5.26
CA ALA A 19 7.36 -20.94 -4.20
C ALA A 19 7.66 -19.50 -4.68
N GLY A 20 6.84 -19.01 -5.60
CA GLY A 20 6.80 -17.59 -5.93
C GLY A 20 6.65 -16.80 -4.63
N VAL A 21 7.53 -15.82 -4.43
CA VAL A 21 7.40 -14.85 -3.35
C VAL A 21 6.05 -14.18 -3.58
N GLY A 22 5.04 -14.61 -2.82
CA GLY A 22 3.71 -14.05 -2.89
C GLY A 22 3.85 -12.56 -2.59
N HIS A 23 3.50 -11.73 -3.57
CA HIS A 23 3.13 -10.37 -3.25
C HIS A 23 1.99 -10.51 -2.24
N ALA A 24 2.26 -10.12 -1.00
CA ALA A 24 1.20 -9.95 -0.02
C ALA A 24 0.36 -8.77 -0.53
N GLU A 25 -0.54 -9.05 -1.46
CA GLU A 25 -1.65 -8.17 -1.76
C GLU A 25 -2.35 -7.98 -0.42
N THR A 26 -2.30 -6.74 0.08
CA THR A 26 -3.00 -6.40 1.32
C THR A 26 -4.45 -6.79 1.10
N ALA A 27 -4.91 -7.85 1.77
CA ALA A 27 -6.21 -8.45 1.54
C ALA A 27 -7.25 -7.33 1.43
N GLN A 28 -7.90 -7.26 0.27
CA GLN A 28 -8.90 -6.24 0.03
C GLN A 28 -10.01 -6.42 1.07
N ARG A 29 -10.22 -5.34 1.80
CA ARG A 29 -11.16 -5.22 2.91
C ARG A 29 -12.58 -5.66 2.51
N PRO A 30 -13.31 -6.40 3.36
CA PRO A 30 -14.76 -6.49 3.31
C PRO A 30 -15.40 -5.13 3.64
N PRO A 31 -16.39 -4.65 2.88
CA PRO A 31 -17.03 -3.36 3.12
C PRO A 31 -17.62 -3.30 4.55
N PRO A 32 -17.55 -2.15 5.23
CA PRO A 32 -18.17 -1.99 6.54
C PRO A 32 -19.67 -2.24 6.43
N THR A 33 -20.19 -3.13 7.27
CA THR A 33 -21.60 -3.49 7.31
C THR A 33 -22.36 -2.59 8.27
N GLY A 34 -23.32 -1.84 7.74
CA GLY A 34 -24.27 -1.03 8.51
C GLY A 34 -23.82 0.38 8.87
N GLY A 35 -24.81 1.28 9.04
CA GLY A 35 -24.61 2.66 9.44
C GLY A 35 -23.94 3.54 8.37
N ALA A 36 -23.53 4.75 8.76
CA ALA A 36 -22.91 5.71 7.84
C ALA A 36 -21.56 5.24 7.26
N LEU A 37 -20.87 4.31 7.92
CA LEU A 37 -19.59 3.77 7.44
C LEU A 37 -19.75 2.99 6.13
N SER A 38 -20.90 2.34 5.90
CA SER A 38 -21.18 1.62 4.65
C SER A 38 -21.30 2.51 3.42
N LEU A 39 -21.38 3.83 3.60
CA LEU A 39 -21.44 4.82 2.52
C LEU A 39 -20.05 5.27 2.06
N LEU A 40 -18.98 4.85 2.74
CA LEU A 40 -17.63 5.20 2.35
C LEU A 40 -17.27 4.51 1.02
N PRO A 41 -16.61 5.22 0.09
CA PRO A 41 -16.21 4.63 -1.18
C PRO A 41 -15.13 3.56 -0.95
N PRO A 42 -15.01 2.59 -1.88
CA PRO A 42 -13.88 1.68 -1.88
C PRO A 42 -12.57 2.47 -2.13
N PRO A 43 -11.41 1.92 -1.74
CA PRO A 43 -10.12 2.54 -2.02
C PRO A 43 -9.96 2.83 -3.52
N GLN A 44 -9.39 3.99 -3.84
CA GLN A 44 -9.12 4.43 -5.21
C GLN A 44 -7.61 4.49 -5.42
N THR A 45 -7.15 3.99 -6.57
CA THR A 45 -5.75 4.03 -6.98
C THR A 45 -5.59 4.79 -8.30
N SER A 46 -4.42 5.37 -8.50
CA SER A 46 -4.05 6.04 -9.75
C SER A 46 -2.53 6.04 -9.90
N ASP A 47 -2.06 5.95 -11.15
CA ASP A 47 -0.64 5.95 -11.48
C ASP A 47 -0.16 7.33 -11.90
N HIS A 48 1.03 7.70 -11.43
CA HIS A 48 1.64 9.00 -11.65
C HIS A 48 3.15 8.89 -11.84
N SER A 49 3.74 9.99 -12.31
CA SER A 49 5.19 10.15 -12.42
C SER A 49 5.64 11.53 -11.93
N ILE A 50 6.85 11.60 -11.39
CA ILE A 50 7.50 12.84 -10.93
C ILE A 50 9.01 12.79 -11.15
N VAL A 51 9.63 13.93 -11.46
CA VAL A 51 11.08 14.04 -11.56
C VAL A 51 11.62 14.67 -10.28
N ILE A 52 12.50 13.96 -9.57
CA ILE A 52 13.17 14.41 -8.35
C ILE A 52 14.68 14.23 -8.54
N ALA A 53 15.46 15.29 -8.33
CA ALA A 53 16.92 15.26 -8.49
C ALA A 53 17.40 14.66 -9.83
N GLY A 54 16.66 14.91 -10.92
CA GLY A 54 16.95 14.39 -12.25
C GLY A 54 16.55 12.93 -12.49
N GLN A 55 15.94 12.26 -11.52
CA GLN A 55 15.41 10.89 -11.66
C GLN A 55 13.90 10.91 -11.81
N THR A 56 13.40 10.21 -12.83
CA THR A 56 11.96 9.94 -12.98
C THR A 56 11.55 8.83 -12.02
N LEU A 57 10.51 9.09 -11.24
CA LEU A 57 9.93 8.18 -10.27
C LEU A 57 8.47 7.95 -10.64
N ASP A 58 8.17 6.73 -11.05
CA ASP A 58 6.79 6.28 -11.27
C ASP A 58 6.23 5.74 -9.95
N TYR A 59 4.99 6.11 -9.63
CA TYR A 59 4.37 5.77 -8.35
C TYR A 59 2.87 5.59 -8.44
N GLU A 60 2.34 4.71 -7.59
CA GLU A 60 0.90 4.59 -7.31
C GLU A 60 0.53 5.58 -6.20
N ALA A 61 -0.56 6.32 -6.41
CA ALA A 61 -1.27 7.07 -5.38
C ALA A 61 -2.55 6.33 -5.00
N LYS A 62 -2.72 6.04 -3.71
CA LYS A 62 -3.88 5.33 -3.17
C LYS A 62 -4.59 6.13 -2.09
N ALA A 63 -5.89 6.38 -2.25
CA ALA A 63 -6.75 6.93 -1.21
C ALA A 63 -7.67 5.84 -0.67
N GLY A 64 -7.80 5.72 0.64
CA GLY A 64 -8.60 4.66 1.25
C GLY A 64 -8.83 4.86 2.74
N THR A 65 -9.33 3.81 3.40
CA THR A 65 -9.63 3.81 4.83
C THR A 65 -9.04 2.59 5.53
N LEU A 66 -8.65 2.76 6.80
CA LEU A 66 -8.22 1.72 7.71
C LEU A 66 -9.28 1.52 8.80
N SER A 67 -9.80 0.30 8.90
CA SER A 67 -10.83 -0.03 9.88
C SER A 67 -10.24 -0.16 11.29
N LEU A 68 -10.94 0.42 12.27
CA LEU A 68 -10.63 0.26 13.69
C LEU A 68 -11.64 -0.68 14.34
N PRO A 69 -11.33 -1.98 14.47
CA PRO A 69 -12.19 -2.92 15.15
C PRO A 69 -12.17 -2.69 16.66
N SER A 70 -13.31 -2.90 17.30
CA SER A 70 -13.40 -3.06 18.75
C SER A 70 -12.83 -4.41 19.18
N GLY A 71 -12.67 -4.61 20.50
CA GLY A 71 -12.34 -5.91 21.06
C GLY A 71 -13.37 -7.02 20.78
N LYS A 72 -14.56 -6.68 20.26
CA LYS A 72 -15.61 -7.64 19.87
C LYS A 72 -15.61 -7.95 18.37
N GLY A 73 -14.75 -7.29 17.58
CA GLY A 73 -14.65 -7.47 16.12
C GLY A 73 -15.48 -6.47 15.30
N ASP A 74 -16.44 -5.78 15.91
CA ASP A 74 -17.21 -4.74 15.22
C ASP A 74 -16.33 -3.54 14.85
N ILE A 75 -16.50 -3.02 13.64
CA ILE A 75 -15.79 -1.81 13.21
C ILE A 75 -16.39 -0.57 13.87
N THR A 76 -15.57 0.14 14.63
CA THR A 76 -16.00 1.33 15.39
C THR A 76 -15.64 2.65 14.71
N ALA A 77 -14.63 2.66 13.85
CA ALA A 77 -14.18 3.85 13.16
C ALA A 77 -13.39 3.49 11.89
N GLU A 78 -13.22 4.50 11.05
CA GLU A 78 -12.43 4.45 9.83
C GLU A 78 -11.43 5.60 9.80
N ILE A 79 -10.17 5.28 9.56
CA ILE A 79 -9.12 6.29 9.37
C ILE A 79 -8.87 6.43 7.88
N PHE A 80 -9.25 7.58 7.33
CA PHE A 80 -8.90 7.94 5.95
C PHE A 80 -7.38 8.14 5.82
N TYR A 81 -6.81 7.65 4.72
CA TYR A 81 -5.40 7.83 4.37
C TYR A 81 -5.20 8.11 2.88
N VAL A 82 -4.06 8.71 2.57
CA VAL A 82 -3.47 8.73 1.22
C VAL A 82 -2.06 8.15 1.30
N ALA A 83 -1.74 7.21 0.43
CA ALA A 83 -0.45 6.53 0.36
C ALA A 83 0.18 6.71 -1.02
N TYR A 84 1.51 6.78 -1.04
CA TYR A 84 2.32 6.88 -2.26
C TYR A 84 3.37 5.79 -2.26
N ALA A 85 3.28 4.86 -3.21
CA ALA A 85 4.20 3.74 -3.35
C ALA A 85 4.95 3.87 -4.68
N LEU A 86 6.29 3.79 -4.64
CA LEU A 86 7.07 3.70 -5.88
C LEU A 86 6.72 2.40 -6.57
N HIS A 87 6.59 2.45 -7.89
CA HIS A 87 6.57 1.25 -8.69
C HIS A 87 7.93 0.54 -8.60
N PRO A 88 7.96 -0.80 -8.55
CA PRO A 88 9.21 -1.53 -8.64
C PRO A 88 9.93 -1.13 -9.92
N VAL A 89 11.23 -0.83 -9.81
CA VAL A 89 12.07 -0.64 -10.99
C VAL A 89 12.13 -1.97 -11.71
N LYS A 90 11.97 -1.97 -13.04
CA LYS A 90 12.02 -3.19 -13.84
C LYS A 90 13.28 -4.01 -13.49
N ASP A 91 13.10 -5.30 -13.26
CA ASP A 91 14.16 -6.25 -12.86
C ASP A 91 14.78 -6.04 -11.45
N MET A 92 14.23 -5.10 -10.66
CA MET A 92 14.53 -4.95 -9.23
C MET A 92 13.23 -4.98 -8.42
N GLY A 93 13.07 -6.03 -7.61
CA GLY A 93 11.97 -6.11 -6.64
C GLY A 93 11.99 -4.95 -5.61
N PRO A 94 10.95 -4.82 -4.77
CA PRO A 94 10.90 -3.78 -3.75
C PRO A 94 12.14 -3.86 -2.84
N ASP A 95 12.84 -2.74 -2.64
CA ASP A 95 13.98 -2.68 -1.72
C ASP A 95 13.48 -2.77 -0.27
N PRO A 96 13.77 -3.85 0.46
CA PRO A 96 13.28 -4.03 1.83
C PRO A 96 13.87 -3.01 2.81
N ARG A 97 14.91 -2.26 2.41
CA ARG A 97 15.53 -1.22 3.24
C ARG A 97 14.85 0.14 3.07
N ARG A 98 13.98 0.31 2.07
CA ARG A 98 13.26 1.57 1.85
C ARG A 98 12.26 1.79 3.00
N PRO A 99 12.39 2.88 3.79
CA PRO A 99 11.53 3.09 4.93
C PRO A 99 10.11 3.46 4.49
N ILE A 100 9.13 3.09 5.31
CA ILE A 100 7.77 3.62 5.24
C ILE A 100 7.69 4.82 6.18
N THR A 101 7.26 5.96 5.66
CA THR A 101 7.07 7.19 6.44
C THR A 101 5.58 7.43 6.66
N PHE A 102 5.18 7.57 7.92
CA PHE A 102 3.82 7.97 8.29
C PHE A 102 3.82 9.45 8.67
N VAL A 103 2.82 10.19 8.17
CA VAL A 103 2.70 11.64 8.39
C VAL A 103 1.34 11.93 9.00
N PHE A 104 1.36 12.58 10.16
CA PHE A 104 0.17 12.97 10.90
C PHE A 104 0.22 14.48 11.15
N ASN A 105 -0.89 15.16 10.95
CA ASN A 105 -1.00 16.56 11.35
C ASN A 105 -1.29 16.68 12.86
N GLY A 106 -1.00 17.85 13.43
CA GLY A 106 -1.14 18.14 14.86
C GLY A 106 -2.46 18.84 15.23
N GLY A 107 -2.45 19.52 16.40
CA GLY A 107 -3.50 20.41 16.92
C GLY A 107 -4.92 19.81 16.89
N PRO A 108 -5.43 19.13 17.92
CA PRO A 108 -6.57 18.21 17.82
C PRO A 108 -7.66 18.51 16.78
N GLY A 109 -7.89 17.56 15.86
CA GLY A 109 -8.95 17.64 14.85
C GLY A 109 -8.53 18.20 13.48
N ALA A 110 -7.31 18.72 13.33
CA ALA A 110 -6.82 19.15 12.02
C ALA A 110 -6.52 17.95 11.09
N ALA A 111 -6.97 18.04 9.84
CA ALA A 111 -6.76 16.98 8.86
C ALA A 111 -5.29 16.87 8.42
N SER A 112 -4.81 15.66 8.12
CA SER A 112 -3.51 15.46 7.45
C SER A 112 -3.44 16.05 6.03
N ALA A 113 -4.57 16.50 5.47
CA ALA A 113 -4.65 17.17 4.18
C ALA A 113 -3.73 18.41 4.08
N TYR A 114 -3.52 19.15 5.18
CA TYR A 114 -2.62 20.32 5.17
C TYR A 114 -1.17 19.93 4.92
N LEU A 115 -0.67 18.89 5.58
CA LEU A 115 0.68 18.39 5.34
C LEU A 115 0.78 17.72 3.96
N HIS A 116 -0.26 16.98 3.57
CA HIS A 116 -0.32 16.32 2.26
C HIS A 116 -0.24 17.33 1.11
N LEU A 117 -1.11 18.34 1.09
CA LEU A 117 -1.23 19.27 -0.04
C LEU A 117 -0.35 20.52 0.11
N GLY A 118 0.19 20.79 1.30
CA GLY A 118 0.96 22.00 1.60
C GLY A 118 2.43 21.80 1.88
N ALA A 119 2.91 20.57 2.16
CA ALA A 119 4.31 20.38 2.58
C ALA A 119 4.98 19.08 2.11
N LEU A 120 4.37 17.92 2.39
CA LEU A 120 5.03 16.61 2.35
C LEU A 120 4.48 15.66 1.28
N GLY A 121 3.43 16.03 0.56
CA GLY A 121 2.96 15.27 -0.59
C GLY A 121 3.92 15.38 -1.78
N PRO A 122 3.86 14.43 -2.74
CA PRO A 122 4.69 14.49 -3.95
C PRO A 122 4.35 15.72 -4.82
N ARG A 123 3.16 16.29 -4.67
CA ARG A 123 2.74 17.54 -5.30
C ARG A 123 2.08 18.42 -4.24
N VAL A 124 2.47 19.69 -4.23
CA VAL A 124 1.89 20.72 -3.36
C VAL A 124 0.99 21.64 -4.18
N LEU A 125 -0.04 22.18 -3.54
CA LEU A 125 -0.91 23.16 -4.16
C LEU A 125 -0.14 24.48 -4.35
N ALA A 126 -0.16 25.00 -5.57
CA ALA A 126 0.24 26.37 -5.81
C ALA A 126 -0.81 27.29 -5.19
N THR A 127 -0.38 28.14 -4.27
CA THR A 127 -1.20 29.22 -3.72
C THR A 127 -0.70 30.54 -4.29
N ALA A 128 -1.62 31.46 -4.57
CA ALA A 128 -1.23 32.82 -4.94
C ALA A 128 -0.55 33.47 -3.72
N ALA A 129 0.65 34.02 -3.93
CA ALA A 129 1.34 34.83 -2.94
C ALA A 129 0.73 36.24 -2.86
#